data_AF-A0A249T0L7-F1
#
_entry.id   AF-A0A249T0L7-F1
#
_cell.length_a   1.000
_cell.length_b   1.000
_cell.length_c   1.000
_cell.angle_alpha   90.00
_cell.angle_beta   90.00
_cell.angle_gamma   90.00
#
_symmetry.space_group_name_H-M   'P 1'
#
loop_
_entity.id
_entity.type
_entity.pdbx_description
1 polymer ?
#
loop_
_entity_poly.entity_id
_entity_poly.type
_entity_poly.pdbx_seq_one_letter_code
_entity_poly.pdbx_strand_id
1 'polypeptide(L)'
;MIALLSLGGVSLRQANQGHSVKIDLALQAQQPPAQLYHGTVSRFLDSIRETGLLKMTRQHVHLSTELLTAQKVGGRRGRPYILSVDSAKMFHDGHVFFLSDNGVWLTDHVPPRYIDFNYQPEDGK
;
A
#
# COMPACT_ATOMS: atom_id res chain seq x y z
N MET A 1 -19.98 1.27 36.28
CA MET A 1 -20.14 0.32 37.40
C MET A 1 -20.25 -1.07 36.78
N ILE A 2 -19.56 -2.07 37.36
CA ILE A 2 -19.60 -3.52 37.01
C ILE A 2 -18.69 -3.87 35.80
N ALA A 3 -17.73 -4.82 35.83
CA ALA A 3 -17.15 -5.66 36.88
C ALA A 3 -15.77 -6.22 36.46
N LEU A 4 -14.97 -6.59 37.47
CA LEU A 4 -13.73 -7.38 37.43
C LEU A 4 -13.91 -8.80 36.86
N LEU A 5 -12.80 -9.42 36.41
CA LEU A 5 -12.25 -10.75 36.81
C LEU A 5 -11.00 -11.02 35.93
N SER A 6 -9.76 -10.90 36.43
CA SER A 6 -8.96 -11.82 37.26
C SER A 6 -8.18 -12.92 36.49
N LEU A 7 -6.85 -12.81 36.59
CA LEU A 7 -5.79 -13.84 36.65
C LEU A 7 -5.52 -14.80 35.48
N GLY A 8 -4.24 -14.85 35.10
CA GLY A 8 -3.68 -15.95 34.31
C GLY A 8 -2.30 -15.61 33.75
N GLY A 9 -1.26 -15.64 34.58
CA GLY A 9 0.11 -15.53 34.10
C GLY A 9 0.48 -16.76 33.26
N VAL A 10 0.97 -16.53 32.04
CA VAL A 10 1.95 -17.39 31.40
C VAL A 10 2.93 -16.49 30.66
N SER A 11 4.18 -16.48 31.12
CA SER A 11 5.31 -15.96 30.35
C SER A 11 5.56 -16.92 29.19
N LEU A 12 5.21 -16.53 27.97
CA LEU A 12 5.69 -17.18 26.76
C LEU A 12 6.56 -16.19 25.98
N ARG A 13 7.84 -16.16 26.37
CA ARG A 13 8.91 -15.91 25.41
C ARG A 13 8.88 -17.07 24.41
N GLN A 14 8.29 -16.84 23.23
CA GLN A 14 8.50 -17.69 22.07
C GLN A 14 8.90 -16.80 20.89
N ALA A 15 10.15 -16.94 20.49
CA ALA A 15 10.64 -16.41 19.23
C ALA A 15 9.92 -17.14 18.10
N ASN A 16 9.13 -16.42 17.31
CA ASN A 16 8.73 -16.84 15.97
C ASN A 16 9.39 -15.91 14.95
N GLN A 17 10.50 -16.40 14.41
CA GLN A 17 11.07 -15.95 13.16
C GLN A 17 10.00 -16.06 12.07
N GLY A 18 9.74 -14.97 11.32
CA GLY A 18 8.75 -14.93 10.24
C GLY A 18 7.51 -14.07 10.52
N HIS A 19 7.69 -12.86 11.06
CA HIS A 19 6.58 -11.89 11.19
C HIS A 19 6.33 -11.16 9.85
N SER A 20 5.65 -11.82 8.91
CA SER A 20 4.65 -11.08 8.13
C SER A 20 3.50 -10.85 9.08
N VAL A 21 3.53 -9.71 9.78
CA VAL A 21 2.50 -9.34 10.74
C VAL A 21 1.17 -9.37 9.98
N LYS A 22 0.35 -10.40 10.26
CA LYS A 22 -1.09 -10.35 10.05
C LYS A 22 -1.58 -9.24 10.97
N ILE A 23 -1.47 -8.00 10.49
CA ILE A 23 -2.26 -6.92 11.04
C ILE A 23 -3.67 -7.18 10.52
N ASP A 24 -4.35 -8.04 11.27
CA ASP A 24 -5.80 -8.20 11.32
C ASP A 24 -6.38 -7.02 12.14
N LEU A 25 -5.89 -5.80 11.89
CA LEU A 25 -6.67 -4.61 12.19
C LEU A 25 -7.81 -4.69 11.19
N ALA A 26 -9.05 -4.64 11.67
CA ALA A 26 -10.33 -4.86 10.99
C ALA A 26 -10.60 -3.96 9.77
N LEU A 27 -9.64 -3.86 8.86
CA LEU A 27 -9.69 -3.13 7.62
C LEU A 27 -10.58 -3.95 6.69
N GLN A 28 -11.80 -3.45 6.48
CA GLN A 28 -12.71 -4.08 5.55
C GLN A 28 -12.19 -3.89 4.13
N ALA A 29 -12.24 -4.98 3.35
CA ALA A 29 -11.94 -4.91 1.93
C ALA A 29 -12.91 -3.91 1.28
N GLN A 30 -12.38 -2.97 0.50
CA GLN A 30 -13.16 -1.91 -0.14
C GLN A 30 -12.83 -1.83 -1.63
N GLN A 31 -13.85 -1.52 -2.44
CA GLN A 31 -13.65 -1.24 -3.85
C GLN A 31 -12.82 0.05 -4.00
N PRO A 32 -11.66 0.01 -4.68
CA PRO A 32 -10.84 1.18 -4.90
C PRO A 32 -11.44 2.09 -6.00
N PRO A 33 -10.96 3.34 -6.09
CA PRO A 33 -11.19 4.21 -7.23
C PRO A 33 -10.64 3.61 -8.53
N ALA A 34 -10.97 4.24 -9.67
CA ALA A 34 -10.47 3.81 -10.97
C ALA A 34 -8.93 3.81 -11.05
N GLN A 35 -8.31 4.83 -10.47
CA GLN A 35 -6.87 5.00 -10.47
C GLN A 35 -6.37 5.38 -9.09
N LEU A 36 -5.22 4.82 -8.73
CA LEU A 36 -4.46 5.15 -7.54
C LEU A 36 -3.01 5.41 -7.93
N TYR A 37 -2.28 6.15 -7.09
CA TYR A 37 -0.94 6.61 -7.37
C TYR A 37 0.07 6.09 -6.36
N HIS A 38 1.27 5.78 -6.85
CA HIS A 38 2.42 5.45 -6.02
C HIS A 38 3.60 6.37 -6.36
N GLY A 39 4.13 7.05 -5.34
CA GLY A 39 5.34 7.86 -5.46
C GLY A 39 6.59 7.03 -5.21
N THR A 40 7.48 6.94 -6.19
CA THR A 40 8.78 6.26 -6.09
C THR A 40 9.92 7.17 -6.57
N VAL A 41 11.13 6.63 -6.70
CA VAL A 41 12.30 7.29 -7.29
C VAL A 41 12.84 6.48 -8.45
N SER A 42 13.48 7.14 -9.41
CA SER A 42 13.93 6.56 -10.68
C SER A 42 14.74 5.26 -10.54
N ARG A 43 15.62 5.18 -9.54
CA ARG A 43 16.46 3.99 -9.28
C ARG A 43 15.69 2.69 -8.99
N PHE A 44 14.40 2.77 -8.67
CA PHE A 44 13.57 1.59 -8.40
C PHE A 44 12.72 1.19 -9.61
N LEU A 45 12.70 1.98 -10.69
CA LEU A 45 11.80 1.74 -11.82
C LEU A 45 12.09 0.40 -12.51
N ASP A 46 13.36 0.03 -12.71
CA ASP A 46 13.71 -1.23 -13.37
C ASP A 46 13.19 -2.44 -12.57
N SER A 47 13.40 -2.43 -11.24
CA SER A 47 12.89 -3.48 -10.36
C SER A 47 11.36 -3.53 -10.33
N ILE A 48 10.68 -2.37 -10.36
CA ILE A 48 9.21 -2.29 -10.39
C ILE A 48 8.67 -2.79 -11.74
N ARG A 49 9.38 -2.59 -12.85
CA ARG A 49 9.00 -3.14 -14.16
C ARG A 49 9.05 -4.66 -14.19
N GLU A 50 10.02 -5.25 -13.49
CA GLU A 50 10.17 -6.72 -13.42
C GLU A 50 9.20 -7.35 -12.43
N THR A 51 9.07 -6.77 -11.23
CA THR A 51 8.41 -7.43 -10.09
C THR A 51 7.09 -6.79 -9.67
N GLY A 52 6.82 -5.57 -10.13
CA GLY A 52 5.68 -4.76 -9.68
C GLY A 52 5.97 -4.01 -8.38
N LEU A 53 4.93 -3.49 -7.72
CA LEU A 53 5.08 -2.88 -6.40
C LEU A 53 4.97 -3.96 -5.33
N LEU A 54 6.04 -4.14 -4.57
CA LEU A 54 6.10 -5.05 -3.43
C LEU A 54 6.05 -4.26 -2.12
N LYS A 55 5.45 -4.87 -1.09
CA LYS A 55 5.40 -4.32 0.28
C LYS A 55 6.78 -4.13 0.94
N MET A 56 7.84 -4.76 0.40
CA MET A 56 9.22 -4.70 0.90
C MET A 56 9.26 -4.93 2.43
N THR A 57 9.79 -3.98 3.21
CA THR A 57 9.85 -4.06 4.69
C THR A 57 8.54 -3.63 5.37
N ARG A 58 7.55 -3.17 4.61
CA ARG A 58 6.22 -2.82 5.10
C ARG A 58 5.26 -4.01 4.95
N GLN A 59 4.08 -3.87 5.55
CA GLN A 59 3.05 -4.90 5.52
C GLN A 59 2.19 -4.85 4.25
N HIS A 60 2.04 -3.68 3.63
CA HIS A 60 1.26 -3.48 2.41
C HIS A 60 1.91 -2.43 1.49
N VAL A 61 1.61 -2.52 0.20
CA VAL A 61 1.84 -1.44 -0.75
C VAL A 61 0.90 -0.28 -0.42
N HIS A 62 1.47 0.92 -0.29
CA HIS A 62 0.70 2.13 -0.01
C HIS A 62 0.43 2.88 -1.31
N LEU A 63 -0.83 3.23 -1.51
CA LEU A 63 -1.35 3.92 -2.67
C LEU A 63 -2.13 5.16 -2.23
N SER A 64 -2.14 6.20 -3.06
CA SER A 64 -2.82 7.47 -2.79
C SER A 64 -3.80 7.79 -3.90
N THR A 65 -4.95 8.37 -3.55
CA THR A 65 -5.87 8.96 -4.54
C THR A 65 -5.35 10.28 -5.11
N GLU A 66 -4.49 10.97 -4.36
CA GLU A 66 -3.96 12.28 -4.72
C GLU A 66 -2.51 12.24 -5.19
N LEU A 67 -2.28 12.82 -6.36
CA LEU A 67 -0.96 13.05 -6.95
C LEU A 67 -0.02 13.86 -6.05
N LEU A 68 -0.54 14.94 -5.44
CA LEU A 68 0.24 15.80 -4.56
C LEU A 68 0.77 15.05 -3.34
N THR A 69 -0.02 14.10 -2.82
CA THR A 69 0.38 13.24 -1.72
C THR A 69 1.49 12.27 -2.15
N ALA A 70 1.34 11.64 -3.32
CA ALA A 70 2.38 10.77 -3.89
C ALA A 70 3.69 11.53 -4.19
N GLN A 71 3.60 12.76 -4.70
CA GLN A 71 4.75 13.64 -4.95
C GLN A 71 5.46 14.03 -3.65
N LYS A 72 4.73 14.45 -2.61
CA LYS A 72 5.31 14.80 -1.30
C LYS A 72 5.99 13.62 -0.64
N VAL A 73 5.43 12.41 -0.76
CA VAL A 73 6.01 11.19 -0.17
C VAL A 73 7.26 10.74 -0.94
N GLY A 74 7.19 10.69 -2.27
CA GLY A 74 8.35 10.34 -3.12
C GLY A 74 9.46 11.39 -3.09
N GLY A 75 9.10 12.66 -2.87
CA GLY A 75 10.00 13.82 -2.88
C GLY A 75 11.00 13.86 -1.73
N ARG A 76 10.78 13.08 -0.66
CA ARG A 76 11.67 13.05 0.51
C ARG A 76 13.07 12.53 0.22
N ARG A 77 13.28 11.90 -0.94
CA ARG A 77 14.54 11.22 -1.31
C ARG A 77 15.07 11.61 -2.69
N GLY A 78 14.50 12.63 -3.35
CA GLY A 78 14.87 13.08 -4.70
C GLY A 78 13.66 13.55 -5.51
N ARG A 79 13.81 13.69 -6.83
CA ARG A 79 12.66 13.97 -7.72
C ARG A 79 11.71 12.76 -7.70
N PRO A 80 10.44 12.92 -7.29
CA PRO A 80 9.49 11.83 -7.27
C PRO A 80 9.15 11.41 -8.69
N TYR A 81 9.07 10.10 -8.91
CA TYR A 81 8.48 9.50 -10.09
C TYR A 81 7.10 8.97 -9.69
N ILE A 82 6.06 9.38 -10.39
CA ILE A 82 4.69 8.95 -10.09
C ILE A 82 4.32 7.79 -10.98
N LEU A 83 3.85 6.72 -10.38
CA LEU A 83 3.27 5.57 -11.05
C LEU A 83 1.76 5.64 -10.87
N SER A 84 1.00 5.51 -11.97
CA SER A 84 -0.44 5.31 -11.90
C SER A 84 -0.75 3.81 -11.89
N VAL A 85 -1.74 3.42 -11.11
CA VAL A 85 -2.19 2.04 -10.95
C VAL A 85 -3.64 1.95 -11.36
N ASP A 86 -3.95 1.06 -12.31
CA ASP A 86 -5.33 0.72 -12.70
C ASP A 86 -5.97 -0.17 -11.62
N SER A 87 -6.38 0.47 -10.53
CA SER A 87 -6.93 -0.20 -9.35
C SER A 87 -8.32 -0.77 -9.59
N ALA A 88 -9.10 -0.19 -10.51
CA ALA A 88 -10.38 -0.76 -10.91
C ALA A 88 -10.20 -2.11 -11.62
N LYS A 89 -9.27 -2.20 -12.57
CA LYS A 89 -8.99 -3.46 -13.25
C LYS A 89 -8.40 -4.50 -12.30
N MET A 90 -7.49 -4.10 -11.41
CA MET A 90 -6.97 -4.99 -10.37
C MET A 90 -8.09 -5.55 -9.49
N PHE A 91 -9.01 -4.69 -9.04
CA PHE A 91 -10.14 -5.12 -8.21
C PHE A 91 -11.05 -6.09 -8.97
N HIS A 92 -11.33 -5.82 -10.24
CA HIS A 92 -12.11 -6.72 -11.10
C HIS A 92 -11.43 -8.08 -11.29
N ASP A 93 -10.10 -8.09 -11.39
CA ASP A 93 -9.28 -9.30 -11.51
C ASP A 93 -9.09 -10.04 -10.16
N GLY A 94 -9.75 -9.58 -9.09
CA GLY A 94 -9.81 -10.26 -7.78
C GLY A 94 -8.76 -9.81 -6.76
N HIS A 95 -8.00 -8.75 -7.03
CA HIS A 95 -7.06 -8.20 -6.06
C HIS A 95 -7.79 -7.45 -4.94
N VAL A 96 -7.37 -7.68 -3.70
CA VAL A 96 -7.98 -7.06 -2.52
C VAL A 96 -7.32 -5.72 -2.22
N PHE A 97 -8.18 -4.74 -1.91
CA PHE A 97 -7.79 -3.41 -1.48
C PHE A 97 -8.43 -3.11 -0.12
N PHE A 98 -7.71 -2.34 0.67
CA PHE A 98 -8.16 -1.85 1.97
C PHE A 98 -7.98 -0.34 2.03
N LEU A 99 -8.86 0.34 2.75
CA LEU A 99 -8.71 1.76 3.07
C LEU A 99 -8.39 1.89 4.55
N SER A 100 -7.25 2.50 4.86
CA SER A 100 -6.91 2.86 6.24
C SER A 100 -7.74 4.05 6.73
N ASP A 101 -7.88 4.18 8.04
CA ASP A 101 -8.59 5.31 8.68
C ASP A 101 -8.06 6.69 8.25
N ASN A 102 -6.81 6.77 7.81
CA ASN A 102 -6.16 8.00 7.34
C ASN A 102 -6.32 8.23 5.82
N GLY A 103 -7.18 7.49 5.14
CA GLY A 103 -7.46 7.65 3.70
C GLY A 103 -6.38 7.08 2.77
N VAL A 104 -5.42 6.32 3.29
CA VAL A 104 -4.39 5.64 2.48
C VAL A 104 -4.89 4.28 2.03
N TRP A 105 -4.76 4.00 0.73
CA TRP A 105 -5.13 2.72 0.13
C TRP A 105 -4.00 1.71 0.28
N LEU A 106 -4.36 0.48 0.60
CA LEU A 106 -3.45 -0.61 0.88
C LEU A 106 -3.80 -1.82 0.02
N THR A 107 -2.78 -2.46 -0.55
CA THR A 107 -2.90 -3.76 -1.22
C THR A 107 -1.65 -4.59 -0.98
N ASP A 108 -1.70 -5.89 -1.23
CA ASP A 108 -0.55 -6.79 -0.96
C ASP A 108 0.56 -6.64 -2.00
N HIS A 109 0.19 -6.55 -3.27
CA HIS A 109 1.09 -6.46 -4.42
C HIS A 109 0.39 -5.78 -5.60
N VAL A 110 1.14 -5.02 -6.39
CA VAL A 110 0.67 -4.46 -7.68
C VAL A 110 1.49 -5.07 -8.81
N PRO A 111 0.92 -6.00 -9.61
CA PRO A 111 1.61 -6.54 -10.77
C PRO A 111 1.96 -5.46 -11.81
N PRO A 112 3.11 -5.58 -12.53
CA PRO A 112 3.55 -4.58 -13.51
C PRO A 112 2.50 -4.23 -14.57
N ARG A 113 1.66 -5.19 -14.98
CA ARG A 113 0.63 -5.02 -16.00
C ARG A 113 -0.46 -4.01 -15.66
N TYR A 114 -0.57 -3.60 -14.40
CA TYR A 114 -1.51 -2.57 -13.94
C TYR A 114 -0.84 -1.23 -13.65
N ILE A 115 0.47 -1.13 -13.89
CA ILE A 115 1.26 0.06 -13.59
C ILE A 115 1.51 0.81 -14.89
N ASP A 116 1.07 2.07 -14.93
CA ASP A 116 1.52 3.02 -15.92
C ASP A 116 2.77 3.75 -15.42
N PHE A 117 3.88 3.47 -16.10
CA PHE A 117 5.18 4.09 -15.85
C PHE A 117 5.32 5.43 -16.57
N ASN A 118 4.50 5.74 -17.57
CA ASN A 118 4.63 6.97 -18.34
C ASN A 118 3.63 8.03 -17.90
N TYR A 119 3.06 7.89 -16.70
CA TYR A 119 2.09 8.83 -16.18
C TYR A 119 2.68 10.24 -16.15
N GLN A 120 2.12 11.11 -16.97
CA GLN A 120 2.36 12.54 -16.91
C GLN A 120 1.16 13.16 -16.20
N PRO A 121 1.34 13.91 -15.11
CA PRO A 121 0.25 14.73 -14.61
C PRO A 121 -0.13 15.67 -15.76
N GLU A 122 -1.40 15.67 -16.16
CA GLU A 122 -1.86 16.70 -17.09
C GLU A 122 -1.47 18.04 -16.48
N ASP A 123 -0.66 18.81 -17.22
CA ASP A 123 -0.18 20.11 -16.76
C ASP A 123 -1.37 20.91 -16.25
N GLY A 124 -1.29 21.31 -14.99
CA GLY A 124 -2.41 21.80 -14.20
C GLY A 124 -3.26 22.83 -14.95
N LYS A 125 -4.55 22.57 -15.00
CA LYS A 125 -5.56 23.62 -14.99
C LYS A 125 -6.00 23.88 -13.55
#